data_AF-A0A1V4JBK2-F1
#
_entry.id   AF-A0A1V4JBK2-F1
#
_cell.length_a   1.000
_cell.length_b   1.000
_cell.length_c   1.000
_cell.angle_alpha   90.00
_cell.angle_beta   90.00
_cell.angle_gamma   90.00
#
_symmetry.space_group_name_H-M   'P 1'
#
loop_
_entity.id
_entity.type
_entity.pdbx_description
1 polymer ?
#
loop_
_entity_poly.entity_id
_entity_poly.type
_entity_poly.pdbx_seq_one_letter_code
_entity_poly.pdbx_strand_id
1 'polypeptide(L)'
;MVLDLCSVSNVALSRILRQLSDVARHACTLFQEVEADIQGTHRRVRALHGRIAGLQGAVRGLDPKQEAVPVSNLDAESKLSVYYRAPWHQQRNIFLPSTRPPCVEELHHHAKQHLRALRREHQSRGDNREQKVQGPIAVVAPPFPPFPAICSQKKQTIKDRHFLPALCFN
;
A
#
# COMPACT_ATOMS: atom_id res chain seq x y z
N MET A 1 47.17 25.15 15.51
CA MET A 1 45.93 25.74 14.93
C MET A 1 45.67 25.28 13.50
N VAL A 2 46.65 25.25 12.59
CA VAL A 2 46.46 24.80 11.18
C VAL A 2 46.01 23.33 11.05
N LEU A 3 46.52 22.43 11.91
CA LEU A 3 46.14 21.00 11.92
C LEU A 3 44.67 20.75 12.31
N ASP A 4 44.06 21.67 13.07
CA ASP A 4 42.66 21.56 13.53
C ASP A 4 41.66 21.94 12.42
N LEU A 5 42.02 22.92 11.60
CA LEU A 5 41.21 23.25 10.42
C LEU A 5 41.23 22.12 9.39
N CYS A 6 42.40 21.50 9.16
CA CYS A 6 42.51 20.35 8.27
C CYS A 6 41.71 19.13 8.77
N SER A 7 41.74 18.84 10.08
CA SER A 7 40.96 17.73 10.64
C SER A 7 39.45 17.97 10.53
N VAL A 8 38.98 19.18 10.86
CA VAL A 8 37.57 19.58 10.72
C VAL A 8 37.14 19.54 9.27
N SER A 9 37.95 20.07 8.35
CA SER A 9 37.69 20.02 6.91
C SER A 9 37.59 18.58 6.39
N ASN A 10 38.52 17.70 6.78
CA ASN A 10 38.50 16.29 6.39
C ASN A 10 37.26 15.57 6.93
N VAL A 11 36.84 15.85 8.17
CA VAL A 11 35.61 15.29 8.75
C VAL A 11 34.37 15.82 8.02
N ALA A 12 34.33 17.12 7.70
CA ALA A 12 33.22 17.72 6.95
C ALA A 12 33.12 17.13 5.54
N LEU A 13 34.24 17.04 4.80
CA LEU A 13 34.30 16.41 3.49
C LEU A 13 33.89 14.93 3.55
N SER A 14 34.35 14.18 4.55
CA SER A 14 33.95 12.78 4.74
C SER A 14 32.44 12.64 4.97
N ARG A 15 31.83 13.57 5.72
CA ARG A 15 30.37 13.61 5.92
C ARG A 15 29.65 13.93 4.61
N ILE A 16 30.13 14.89 3.84
CA ILE A 16 29.56 15.26 2.53
C ILE A 16 29.65 14.07 1.55
N LEU A 17 30.81 13.41 1.45
CA LEU A 17 30.97 12.23 0.60
C LEU A 17 30.02 11.10 0.98
N ARG A 18 29.82 10.89 2.29
CA ARG A 18 28.84 9.91 2.78
C ARG A 18 27.42 10.31 2.40
N GLN A 19 27.04 11.57 2.58
CA GLN A 19 25.73 12.07 2.19
C GLN A 19 25.48 11.92 0.68
N LEU A 20 26.47 12.25 -0.16
CA LEU A 20 26.36 12.07 -1.60
C LEU A 20 26.23 10.60 -1.99
N SER A 21 26.92 9.70 -1.28
CA SER A 21 26.79 8.26 -1.48
C SER A 21 25.39 7.75 -1.12
N ASP A 22 24.82 8.24 -0.03
CA ASP A 22 23.46 7.90 0.39
C ASP A 22 22.41 8.42 -0.61
N VAL A 23 22.57 9.66 -1.11
CA VAL A 23 21.72 10.24 -2.15
C VAL A 23 21.82 9.44 -3.45
N ALA A 24 23.03 9.09 -3.89
CA ALA A 24 23.23 8.28 -5.08
C ALA A 24 22.56 6.91 -4.95
N ARG A 25 22.66 6.26 -3.79
CA ARG A 25 21.98 5.00 -3.50
C ARG A 25 20.46 5.14 -3.63
N HIS A 26 19.88 6.18 -3.02
CA HIS A 26 18.44 6.42 -3.09
C HIS A 26 17.97 6.73 -4.52
N ALA A 27 18.74 7.52 -5.27
CA ALA A 27 18.44 7.79 -6.67
C ALA A 27 18.42 6.48 -7.49
N CYS A 28 19.38 5.59 -7.28
CA CYS A 28 19.38 4.27 -7.92
C CYS A 28 18.12 3.46 -7.61
N THR A 29 17.68 3.42 -6.35
CA THR A 29 16.44 2.73 -5.96
C THR A 29 15.22 3.31 -6.67
N LEU A 30 15.09 4.64 -6.74
CA LEU A 30 13.99 5.29 -7.45
C LEU A 30 13.99 4.97 -8.94
N PHE A 31 15.16 4.98 -9.58
CA PHE A 31 15.25 4.64 -11.00
C PHE A 31 14.90 3.17 -11.27
N GLN A 32 15.24 2.26 -10.37
CA GLN A 32 14.85 0.85 -10.48
C GLN A 32 13.33 0.66 -10.35
N GLU A 33 12.67 1.38 -9.44
CA GLU A 33 11.21 1.36 -9.31
C GLU A 33 10.52 1.86 -10.58
N VAL A 34 10.98 3.01 -11.10
CA VAL A 34 10.45 3.59 -12.35
C VAL A 34 10.70 2.65 -13.54
N GLU A 35 11.88 2.04 -13.61
CA GLU A 35 12.19 1.06 -14.65
C GLU A 35 11.24 -0.14 -14.59
N ALA A 36 10.96 -0.68 -13.41
CA ALA A 36 10.04 -1.80 -13.25
C ALA A 36 8.63 -1.46 -13.74
N ASP A 37 8.13 -0.26 -13.44
CA ASP A 37 6.82 0.24 -13.89
C ASP A 37 6.77 0.46 -15.41
N ILE A 38 7.83 1.02 -15.99
CA ILE A 38 7.97 1.18 -17.44
C ILE A 38 7.97 -0.19 -18.12
N GLN A 39 8.75 -1.15 -17.62
CA GLN A 39 8.80 -2.49 -18.16
C GLN A 39 7.44 -3.19 -18.07
N GLY A 40 6.73 -3.05 -16.94
CA GLY A 40 5.38 -3.57 -16.75
C GLY A 40 4.39 -2.98 -17.77
N THR A 41 4.44 -1.67 -17.97
CA THR A 41 3.61 -0.96 -18.94
C THR A 41 3.94 -1.39 -20.36
N HIS A 42 5.22 -1.49 -20.72
CA HIS A 42 5.67 -1.95 -22.02
C HIS A 42 5.20 -3.38 -22.34
N ARG A 43 5.25 -4.30 -21.37
CA ARG A 43 4.69 -5.66 -21.53
C ARG A 43 3.20 -5.63 -21.83
N ARG A 44 2.43 -4.80 -21.12
CA ARG A 44 0.98 -4.61 -21.35
C ARG A 44 0.70 -4.03 -22.73
N VAL A 45 1.44 -3.01 -23.16
CA VAL A 45 1.31 -2.41 -24.49
C VAL A 45 1.63 -3.42 -25.59
N ARG A 46 2.70 -4.21 -25.43
CA ARG A 46 3.04 -5.28 -26.38
C ARG A 46 1.94 -6.33 -26.47
N ALA A 47 1.41 -6.79 -25.34
CA ALA A 47 0.30 -7.74 -25.32
C ALA A 47 -0.95 -7.14 -26.00
N LEU A 48 -1.24 -5.87 -25.75
CA LEU A 48 -2.34 -5.16 -26.39
C LEU A 48 -2.15 -5.04 -27.91
N HIS A 49 -0.96 -4.69 -28.39
CA HIS A 49 -0.64 -4.66 -29.82
C HIS A 49 -0.83 -6.03 -30.47
N GLY A 50 -0.39 -7.11 -29.83
CA GLY A 50 -0.63 -8.47 -30.32
C GLY A 50 -2.12 -8.79 -30.44
N ARG A 51 -2.92 -8.42 -29.42
CA ARG A 51 -4.38 -8.60 -29.45
C ARG A 51 -5.04 -7.78 -30.56
N ILE A 52 -4.62 -6.53 -30.75
CA ILE A 52 -5.15 -5.66 -31.81
C ILE A 52 -4.82 -6.25 -33.18
N ALA A 53 -3.58 -6.70 -33.41
CA ALA A 53 -3.19 -7.32 -34.67
C ALA A 53 -4.00 -8.60 -34.95
N GLY A 54 -4.19 -9.44 -33.93
CA GLY A 54 -5.04 -10.63 -34.04
C GLY A 54 -6.50 -10.29 -34.36
N LEU A 55 -7.07 -9.29 -33.69
CA LEU A 55 -8.43 -8.80 -33.96
C LEU A 55 -8.55 -8.21 -35.36
N GLN A 56 -7.57 -7.44 -35.82
CA GLN A 56 -7.54 -6.91 -37.19
C GLN A 56 -7.49 -8.03 -38.22
N GLY A 57 -6.73 -9.10 -37.97
CA GLY A 57 -6.72 -10.30 -38.81
C GLY A 57 -8.08 -10.99 -38.86
N ALA A 58 -8.70 -11.21 -37.69
CA ALA A 58 -10.02 -11.83 -37.60
C ALA A 58 -11.10 -11.00 -38.31
N VAL A 59 -11.15 -9.69 -38.06
CA VAL A 59 -12.13 -8.78 -38.69
C VAL A 59 -11.97 -8.74 -40.21
N ARG A 60 -10.75 -8.78 -40.73
CA ARG A 60 -10.51 -8.86 -42.18
C ARG A 60 -10.94 -10.19 -42.80
N GLY A 61 -10.98 -11.26 -42.01
CA GLY A 61 -11.38 -12.60 -42.45
C GLY A 61 -12.88 -12.87 -42.35
N LEU A 62 -13.65 -11.99 -41.70
CA LEU A 62 -15.12 -12.12 -41.62
C LEU A 62 -15.76 -11.69 -42.93
N ASP A 63 -16.62 -12.55 -43.48
CA ASP A 63 -17.48 -12.23 -44.63
C ASP A 63 -18.90 -11.91 -44.13
N PRO A 64 -19.38 -10.66 -44.22
CA PRO A 64 -20.71 -10.26 -43.77
C PRO A 64 -21.86 -11.02 -44.43
N LYS A 65 -21.63 -11.65 -45.61
CA LYS A 65 -22.66 -12.40 -46.33
C LYS A 65 -22.81 -13.84 -45.83
N GLN A 66 -21.82 -14.37 -45.11
CA GLN A 66 -21.81 -15.73 -44.58
C GLN A 66 -22.19 -15.78 -43.10
N GLU A 67 -22.22 -14.64 -42.41
CA GLU A 67 -22.63 -14.54 -41.01
C GLU A 67 -24.16 -14.69 -40.91
N ALA A 68 -24.62 -15.86 -40.47
CA ALA A 68 -26.05 -16.12 -40.28
C ALA A 68 -26.55 -15.34 -39.05
N VAL A 69 -27.40 -14.34 -39.25
CA VAL A 69 -28.06 -13.62 -38.15
C VAL A 69 -29.20 -14.50 -37.63
N PRO A 70 -29.15 -14.94 -36.37
CA PRO A 70 -30.23 -15.73 -35.79
C PRO A 70 -31.52 -14.91 -35.76
N VAL A 71 -32.56 -15.42 -36.43
CA VAL A 71 -33.89 -14.79 -36.52
C VAL A 71 -34.82 -15.26 -35.38
N SER A 72 -34.25 -15.88 -34.35
CA SER A 72 -35.02 -16.50 -33.26
C SER A 72 -35.45 -15.47 -32.20
N ASN A 73 -36.46 -15.84 -31.40
CA ASN A 73 -36.96 -14.98 -30.34
C ASN A 73 -35.80 -14.58 -29.39
N LEU A 74 -35.53 -13.28 -29.28
CA LEU A 74 -34.46 -12.69 -28.48
C LEU A 74 -34.43 -13.24 -27.04
N ASP A 75 -35.58 -13.62 -26.48
CA ASP A 75 -35.70 -14.23 -25.15
C ASP A 75 -35.09 -15.64 -25.03
N ALA A 76 -35.09 -16.43 -26.11
CA ALA A 76 -34.52 -17.77 -26.14
C ALA A 76 -33.00 -17.73 -26.31
N GLU A 77 -32.51 -16.81 -27.14
CA GLU A 77 -31.09 -16.61 -27.40
C GLU A 77 -30.38 -15.91 -26.23
N SER A 78 -31.04 -14.94 -25.60
CA SER A 78 -30.60 -14.26 -24.36
C SER A 78 -30.31 -15.24 -23.21
N LYS A 79 -31.03 -16.36 -23.14
CA LYS A 79 -30.82 -17.42 -22.13
C LYS A 79 -29.60 -18.31 -22.42
N LEU A 80 -29.12 -18.32 -23.66
CA LEU A 80 -27.98 -19.12 -24.13
C LEU A 80 -26.68 -18.29 -24.18
N SER A 81 -26.78 -16.97 -24.39
CA SER A 81 -25.63 -16.07 -24.45
C SER A 81 -25.27 -15.47 -23.09
N VAL A 82 -24.04 -15.70 -22.61
CA VAL A 82 -23.48 -14.88 -21.51
C VAL A 82 -23.09 -13.53 -22.11
N TYR A 83 -23.83 -12.48 -21.77
CA TYR A 83 -23.52 -11.12 -22.20
C TYR A 83 -22.12 -10.69 -21.77
N TYR A 84 -21.44 -9.95 -22.65
CA TYR A 84 -20.16 -9.35 -22.30
C TYR A 84 -20.31 -8.41 -21.10
N ARG A 85 -19.54 -8.65 -20.04
CA ARG A 85 -19.43 -7.78 -18.87
C ARG A 85 -17.99 -7.34 -18.71
N ALA A 86 -17.74 -6.05 -18.87
CA ALA A 86 -16.45 -5.48 -18.54
C ALA A 86 -16.23 -5.58 -17.02
N PRO A 87 -15.09 -6.12 -16.57
CA PRO A 87 -14.84 -6.27 -15.14
C PRO A 87 -14.53 -4.92 -14.50
N TRP A 88 -15.30 -4.55 -13.48
CA TRP A 88 -15.12 -3.33 -12.70
C TRP A 88 -14.07 -3.57 -11.61
N HIS A 89 -12.92 -2.89 -11.70
CA HIS A 89 -11.83 -3.07 -10.74
C HIS A 89 -11.64 -1.81 -9.89
N GLN A 90 -12.00 -1.89 -8.61
CA GLN A 90 -11.75 -0.83 -7.64
C GLN A 90 -10.58 -1.24 -6.72
N GLN A 91 -9.51 -0.45 -6.69
CA GLN A 91 -8.42 -0.65 -5.73
C GLN A 91 -8.91 -0.26 -4.33
N ARG A 92 -8.87 -1.21 -3.39
CA ARG A 92 -9.19 -1.00 -1.97
C ARG A 92 -8.01 -1.47 -1.13
N ASN A 93 -7.89 -0.95 0.09
CA ASN A 93 -6.81 -1.31 1.02
C ASN A 93 -5.41 -1.01 0.44
N ILE A 94 -5.22 0.21 -0.07
CA ILE A 94 -3.96 0.63 -0.70
C ILE A 94 -2.85 0.88 0.35
N PHE A 95 -3.24 1.10 1.60
CA PHE A 95 -2.34 1.36 2.72
C PHE A 95 -2.16 0.12 3.60
N LEU A 96 -1.63 -0.96 3.04
CA LEU A 96 -1.26 -2.15 3.77
C LEU A 96 0.24 -2.16 4.04
N PRO A 97 0.72 -2.85 5.10
CA PRO A 97 2.17 -3.04 5.30
C PRO A 97 2.84 -3.69 4.09
N SER A 98 2.15 -4.57 3.36
CA SER A 98 2.66 -5.23 2.17
C SER A 98 2.78 -4.31 0.95
N THR A 99 2.07 -3.18 0.92
CA THR A 99 2.14 -2.18 -0.15
C THR A 99 3.01 -0.99 0.24
N ARG A 100 3.69 -1.07 1.38
CA ARG A 100 4.56 0.00 1.85
C ARG A 100 5.83 0.08 0.97
N PRO A 101 6.20 1.27 0.49
CA PRO A 101 7.45 1.46 -0.23
C PRO A 101 8.68 1.13 0.63
N PRO A 102 9.78 0.60 0.05
CA PRO A 102 10.98 0.21 0.79
C PRO A 102 11.55 1.32 1.68
N CYS A 103 11.62 2.55 1.18
CA CYS A 103 12.14 3.70 1.93
C CYS A 103 11.30 4.01 3.19
N VAL A 104 9.98 3.81 3.12
CA VAL A 104 9.08 4.01 4.26
C VAL A 104 9.15 2.83 5.23
N GLU A 105 9.40 1.61 4.74
CA GLU A 105 9.63 0.44 5.58
C GLU A 105 10.90 0.60 6.42
N GLU A 106 11.99 1.10 5.84
CA GLU A 106 13.23 1.42 6.55
C GLU A 106 13.00 2.48 7.64
N LEU A 107 12.31 3.57 7.30
CA LEU A 107 11.96 4.61 8.27
C LEU A 107 11.08 4.07 9.40
N HIS A 108 10.11 3.21 9.07
CA HIS A 108 9.26 2.55 10.07
C HIS A 108 10.08 1.66 11.01
N HIS A 109 11.03 0.89 10.46
CA HIS A 109 11.92 0.04 11.24
C HIS A 109 12.77 0.87 12.21
N HIS A 110 13.38 1.95 11.72
CA HIS A 110 14.20 2.85 12.54
C HIS A 110 13.38 3.51 13.65
N ALA A 111 12.19 4.03 13.34
CA ALA A 111 11.29 4.62 14.35
C ALA A 111 10.90 3.59 15.43
N LYS A 112 10.61 2.34 15.04
CA LYS A 112 10.28 1.25 15.96
C LYS A 112 11.46 0.90 16.88
N GLN A 113 12.68 0.87 16.35
CA GLN A 113 13.88 0.66 17.15
C GLN A 113 14.14 1.82 18.12
N HIS A 114 14.02 3.06 17.64
CA HIS A 114 14.20 4.27 18.44
C HIS A 114 13.21 4.33 19.60
N LEU A 115 11.93 4.04 19.35
CA LEU A 115 10.90 3.98 20.39
C LEU A 115 11.23 2.92 21.45
N ARG A 116 11.77 1.77 21.04
CA ARG A 116 12.22 0.72 21.99
C ARG A 116 13.40 1.19 22.83
N ALA A 117 14.35 1.92 22.23
CA ALA A 117 15.49 2.47 22.96
C ALA A 117 15.04 3.50 24.02
N LEU A 118 14.17 4.44 23.63
CA LEU A 118 13.61 5.43 24.56
C LEU A 118 12.87 4.78 25.73
N ARG A 119 12.06 3.75 25.47
CA ARG A 119 11.33 3.03 26.53
C ARG A 119 12.29 2.38 27.54
N ARG A 120 13.40 1.81 27.08
CA ARG A 120 14.42 1.22 27.96
C ARG A 120 15.14 2.28 28.80
N GLU A 121 15.45 3.43 28.22
CA GLU A 121 16.06 4.55 28.95
C GLU A 121 15.11 5.08 30.05
N HIS A 122 13.81 5.21 29.76
CA HIS A 122 12.84 5.63 30.76
C HIS A 122 12.71 4.62 31.91
N GLN A 123 12.72 3.32 31.62
CA GLN A 123 12.71 2.27 32.64
C GLN A 123 13.96 2.34 33.53
N SER A 124 15.15 2.42 32.93
CA SER A 124 16.39 2.50 33.72
C SER A 124 16.47 3.77 34.59
N ARG A 125 15.86 4.88 34.15
CA ARG A 125 15.77 6.12 34.95
C ARG A 125 14.68 6.06 36.03
N GLY A 126 13.63 5.28 35.83
CA GLY A 126 12.60 4.98 36.83
C GLY A 126 13.16 4.12 37.97
N ASP A 127 13.79 3.00 37.62
CA ASP A 127 14.40 2.06 38.58
C ASP A 127 15.43 2.76 39.50
N ASN A 128 16.25 3.67 38.93
CA ASN A 128 17.23 4.46 39.68
C ASN A 128 16.60 5.51 40.62
N ARG A 129 15.37 5.97 40.35
CA ARG A 129 14.64 6.88 41.25
C ARG A 129 13.94 6.13 42.37
N GLU A 130 13.45 4.93 42.09
CA GLU A 130 12.80 4.05 43.09
C GLU A 130 13.81 3.49 44.11
N GLN A 131 15.07 3.29 43.73
CA GLN A 131 16.15 2.91 44.68
C GLN A 131 16.57 4.02 45.66
N LYS A 132 16.18 5.29 45.46
CA LYS A 132 16.55 6.40 46.36
C LYS A 132 15.38 6.91 47.23
N VAL A 133 14.18 6.35 47.11
CA VAL A 133 13.03 6.74 47.95
C VAL A 133 12.33 5.48 48.45
N GLN A 134 12.93 4.84 49.44
CA GLN A 134 12.28 3.79 50.21
C GLN A 134 11.66 4.43 51.47
N GLY A 135 10.49 5.01 51.28
CA GLY A 135 9.57 5.42 52.33
C GLY A 135 8.14 5.15 51.83
N PRO A 136 7.25 4.54 52.64
CA PRO A 136 5.95 4.13 52.15
C PRO A 136 5.03 5.35 52.04
N ILE A 137 4.79 5.83 50.82
CA ILE A 137 3.65 6.71 50.55
C ILE A 137 2.61 5.86 49.82
N ALA A 138 1.64 5.36 50.59
CA ALA A 138 0.41 4.80 50.05
C ALA A 138 -0.41 5.95 49.44
N VAL A 139 -0.18 6.26 48.17
CA VAL A 139 -1.11 7.09 47.39
C VAL A 139 -2.23 6.17 46.91
N VAL A 140 -3.33 6.13 47.66
CA VAL A 140 -4.59 5.58 47.18
C VAL A 140 -5.09 6.51 46.07
N ALA A 141 -4.89 6.11 44.81
CA ALA A 141 -5.53 6.76 43.68
C ALA A 141 -7.03 6.37 43.67
N PRO A 142 -7.96 7.32 43.51
CA PRO A 142 -9.36 7.00 43.31
C PRO A 142 -9.52 6.11 42.07
N PRO A 143 -10.45 5.13 42.07
CA PRO A 143 -10.68 4.29 40.90
C PRO A 143 -11.14 5.18 39.73
N PHE A 144 -10.40 5.11 38.62
CA PHE A 144 -10.81 5.76 37.39
C PHE A 144 -12.16 5.18 36.92
N PRO A 145 -13.09 6.01 36.43
CA PRO A 145 -14.30 5.50 35.82
C PRO A 145 -13.94 4.62 34.60
N PRO A 146 -14.65 3.51 34.37
CA PRO A 146 -14.35 2.63 33.26
C PRO A 146 -14.57 3.39 31.95
N PHE A 147 -13.50 3.57 31.17
CA PHE A 147 -13.62 3.96 29.77
C PHE A 147 -14.47 2.90 29.06
N PRO A 148 -15.47 3.26 28.26
CA PRO A 148 -16.22 2.27 27.50
C PRO A 148 -15.24 1.62 26.51
N ALA A 149 -14.99 0.33 26.72
CA ALA A 149 -14.23 -0.49 25.81
C ALA A 149 -14.96 -0.50 24.45
N ILE A 150 -14.38 0.13 23.43
CA ILE A 150 -14.77 -0.12 22.04
C ILE A 150 -14.19 -1.48 21.67
N CYS A 151 -14.88 -2.51 22.12
CA CYS A 151 -14.62 -3.88 21.72
C CYS A 151 -15.11 -4.07 20.29
N SER A 152 -14.16 -4.37 19.42
CA SER A 152 -14.31 -4.86 18.05
C SER A 152 -15.50 -5.81 17.87
N GLN A 153 -16.50 -5.38 17.10
CA GLN A 153 -17.59 -6.26 16.67
C GLN A 153 -17.05 -7.35 15.74
N LYS A 154 -17.10 -8.59 16.24
CA LYS A 154 -17.02 -9.80 15.43
C LYS A 154 -18.30 -9.94 14.60
N LYS A 155 -18.07 -10.34 13.35
CA LYS A 155 -19.03 -10.90 12.38
C LYS A 155 -20.02 -11.87 13.03
N GLN A 156 -21.30 -11.83 12.65
CA GLN A 156 -21.96 -12.84 11.77
C GLN A 156 -23.48 -12.57 11.65
N THR A 157 -23.91 -12.35 10.40
CA THR A 157 -25.16 -12.81 9.75
C THR A 157 -26.56 -12.27 10.06
N ILE A 158 -27.20 -11.90 8.93
CA ILE A 158 -28.59 -12.17 8.51
C ILE A 158 -29.65 -11.38 9.29
N LYS A 159 -30.28 -10.39 8.62
CA LYS A 159 -31.60 -10.58 8.03
C LYS A 159 -32.13 -9.24 7.51
N ASP A 160 -32.45 -9.25 6.23
CA ASP A 160 -33.43 -8.40 5.56
C ASP A 160 -33.21 -6.88 5.50
N ARG A 161 -33.56 -6.40 4.31
CA ARG A 161 -34.21 -5.13 4.01
C ARG A 161 -33.33 -3.94 3.58
N HIS A 162 -33.43 -3.75 2.27
CA HIS A 162 -33.44 -2.50 1.50
C HIS A 162 -32.10 -1.97 1.05
N PHE A 163 -31.72 -2.30 -0.19
CA PHE A 163 -31.41 -1.28 -1.20
C PHE A 163 -31.87 -1.77 -2.57
N LEU A 164 -33.02 -1.27 -3.00
CA LEU A 164 -33.38 -1.23 -4.42
C LEU A 164 -32.45 -0.22 -5.11
N PRO A 165 -31.81 -0.54 -6.24
CA PRO A 165 -31.55 0.46 -7.26
C PRO A 165 -32.79 0.51 -8.14
N ALA A 166 -33.57 1.58 -7.98
CA ALA A 166 -34.60 1.94 -8.94
C ALA A 166 -33.96 2.06 -10.32
N LEU A 167 -34.55 1.33 -11.25
CA LEU A 167 -34.40 1.52 -12.68
C LEU A 167 -34.74 2.98 -13.01
N CYS A 168 -33.80 3.69 -13.60
CA CYS A 168 -34.06 4.91 -14.36
C CYS A 168 -33.15 4.90 -15.58
N PHE A 169 -33.66 4.37 -16.69
CA PHE A 169 -33.29 4.80 -18.04
C PHE A 169 -34.61 5.00 -18.78
N ASN A 170 -34.90 6.26 -19.13
CA ASN A 170 -35.70 6.60 -20.30
C ASN A 170 -34.79 6.46 -21.53
#